data_AF-A0A935WJQ5-F1
#
_entry.id   AF-A0A935WJQ5-F1
#
_cell.length_a   1.000
_cell.length_b   1.000
_cell.length_c   1.000
_cell.angle_alpha   90.00
_cell.angle_beta   90.00
_cell.angle_gamma   90.00
#
_symmetry.space_group_name_H-M   'P 1'
#
loop_
_entity.id
_entity.type
_entity.pdbx_description
1 polymer ?
#
loop_
_entity_poly.entity_id
_entity_poly.type
_entity_poly.pdbx_seq_one_letter_code
_entity_poly.pdbx_strand_id
1 'polypeptide(L)'
;MPVPVSLLERLHRTSIHHRSVEAAATCGCFFCGATFHPAEIAAWVDEGDTALCPRCGIDSVLAGNVGAEVLAAMHAYWFGRSIYFPEDERWWHKLRWRLMPLERRVVWFWRTHLGPSPPGS
;
A
#
# COMPACT_ATOMS: atom_id res chain seq x y z
N MET A 1 -17.21 6.87 -15.11
CA MET A 1 -18.25 5.81 -15.04
C MET A 1 -17.83 4.87 -13.93
N PRO A 2 -18.75 4.35 -13.08
CA PRO A 2 -18.34 3.45 -12.01
C PRO A 2 -17.69 2.19 -12.59
N VAL A 3 -16.60 1.73 -11.98
CA VAL A 3 -15.93 0.48 -12.34
C VAL A 3 -16.90 -0.69 -12.08
N PRO A 4 -17.20 -1.55 -13.06
CA PRO A 4 -18.19 -2.61 -12.88
C PRO A 4 -17.70 -3.67 -11.89
N VAL A 5 -18.56 -4.10 -10.98
CA VAL A 5 -18.24 -5.12 -9.95
C VAL A 5 -17.67 -6.40 -10.57
N SER A 6 -18.21 -6.83 -11.71
CA SER A 6 -17.73 -8.03 -12.41
C SER A 6 -16.28 -7.93 -12.87
N LEU A 7 -15.77 -6.71 -13.13
CA LEU A 7 -14.34 -6.50 -13.40
C LEU A 7 -13.52 -6.65 -12.12
N LEU A 8 -14.00 -6.09 -11.00
CA LEU A 8 -13.33 -6.20 -9.71
C LEU A 8 -13.20 -7.66 -9.26
N GLU A 9 -14.27 -8.44 -9.37
CA GLU A 9 -14.27 -9.88 -9.03
C GLU A 9 -13.29 -10.68 -9.90
N ARG A 10 -13.15 -10.35 -11.20
CA ARG A 10 -12.17 -10.99 -12.08
C ARG A 10 -10.74 -10.65 -11.68
N LEU A 11 -10.48 -9.38 -11.36
CA LEU A 11 -9.16 -8.92 -10.91
C LEU A 11 -8.78 -9.52 -9.56
N HIS A 12 -9.72 -9.62 -8.62
CA HIS A 12 -9.46 -10.25 -7.32
C HIS A 12 -8.96 -11.69 -7.46
N ARG A 13 -9.52 -12.47 -8.39
CA ARG A 13 -9.07 -13.85 -8.66
C ARG A 13 -7.62 -13.93 -9.16
N THR A 14 -7.06 -12.85 -9.69
CA THR A 14 -5.66 -12.79 -10.11
C THR A 14 -4.72 -12.28 -9.01
N SER A 15 -5.22 -12.02 -7.80
CA SER A 15 -4.39 -11.54 -6.68
C SER A 15 -3.93 -12.65 -5.72
N ILE A 16 -4.52 -13.84 -5.80
CA ILE A 16 -4.27 -14.98 -4.89
C ILE A 16 -3.77 -16.16 -5.72
N HIS A 17 -2.81 -16.92 -5.21
CA HIS A 17 -2.17 -18.05 -5.90
C HIS A 17 -1.69 -17.69 -7.32
N HIS A 18 -1.04 -16.54 -7.45
CA HIS A 18 -0.78 -15.92 -8.74
C HIS A 18 0.66 -15.44 -8.90
N ARG A 19 1.55 -16.39 -9.18
CA ARG A 19 2.95 -16.13 -9.55
C ARG A 19 3.14 -15.32 -10.83
N SER A 20 2.11 -15.20 -11.67
CA SER A 20 2.20 -14.43 -12.92
C SER A 20 2.50 -12.93 -12.70
N VAL A 21 2.37 -12.42 -11.47
CA VAL A 21 2.87 -11.09 -11.09
C VAL A 21 4.36 -10.89 -11.43
N GLU A 22 5.19 -11.94 -11.38
CA GLU A 22 6.63 -11.85 -11.72
C GLU A 22 6.87 -11.48 -13.19
N ALA A 23 5.96 -11.87 -14.09
CA ALA A 23 6.07 -11.60 -15.52
C ALA A 23 5.50 -10.22 -15.92
N ALA A 24 4.86 -9.51 -15.00
CA ALA A 24 4.26 -8.22 -15.28
C ALA A 24 5.32 -7.11 -15.37
N ALA A 25 5.06 -6.07 -16.17
CA ALA A 25 5.94 -4.89 -16.18
C ALA A 25 5.78 -4.01 -14.94
N THR A 26 4.60 -4.04 -14.32
CA THR A 26 4.21 -3.27 -13.14
C THR A 26 3.22 -4.08 -12.31
N CYS A 27 3.14 -3.78 -11.03
CA CYS A 27 2.14 -4.32 -10.12
C CYS A 27 1.45 -3.18 -9.36
N GLY A 28 0.23 -3.45 -8.88
CA GLY A 28 -0.53 -2.52 -8.05
C GLY A 28 -1.09 -3.22 -6.81
N CYS A 29 -1.02 -2.57 -5.65
CA CYS A 29 -1.66 -3.06 -4.43
C CYS A 29 -3.00 -2.37 -4.22
N PHE A 30 -4.10 -3.12 -4.19
CA PHE A 30 -5.43 -2.55 -3.96
C PHE A 30 -5.76 -2.34 -2.48
N PHE A 31 -4.85 -2.69 -1.57
CA PHE A 31 -4.96 -2.30 -0.16
C PHE A 31 -4.40 -0.88 0.08
N CYS A 32 -3.14 -0.61 -0.29
CA CYS A 32 -2.51 0.69 -0.05
C CYS A 32 -2.50 1.64 -1.27
N GLY A 33 -2.94 1.18 -2.43
CA GLY A 33 -2.94 1.95 -3.68
C GLY A 33 -1.57 2.12 -4.34
N ALA A 34 -0.50 1.53 -3.81
CA ALA A 34 0.84 1.68 -4.35
C ALA A 34 1.04 0.88 -5.64
N THR A 35 1.76 1.48 -6.60
CA THR A 35 2.30 0.80 -7.78
C THR A 35 3.81 0.60 -7.62
N PHE A 36 4.32 -0.52 -8.10
CA PHE A 36 5.74 -0.91 -7.93
C PHE A 36 6.15 -1.91 -9.00
N HIS A 37 7.47 -2.12 -9.15
CA HIS A 37 7.99 -3.14 -10.06
C HIS A 37 7.92 -4.52 -9.38
N PRO A 38 7.55 -5.61 -10.08
CA PRO A 38 7.44 -6.94 -9.45
C PRO A 38 8.74 -7.42 -8.80
N ALA A 39 9.90 -7.01 -9.31
CA ALA A 39 11.20 -7.29 -8.68
C ALA A 39 11.37 -6.72 -7.26
N GLU A 40 10.50 -5.81 -6.82
CA GLU A 40 10.48 -5.32 -5.44
C GLU A 40 9.77 -6.27 -4.47
N ILE A 41 9.03 -7.28 -4.98
CA ILE A 41 8.34 -8.27 -4.16
C ILE A 41 9.37 -9.23 -3.54
N ALA A 42 9.62 -9.05 -2.25
CA ALA A 42 10.59 -9.86 -1.50
C ALA A 42 9.96 -10.98 -0.66
N ALA A 43 8.64 -10.92 -0.42
CA ALA A 43 7.95 -11.85 0.47
C ALA A 43 6.70 -12.42 -0.20
N TRP A 44 6.49 -13.71 0.03
CA TRP A 44 5.42 -14.50 -0.53
C TRP A 44 4.82 -15.39 0.56
N VAL A 45 3.51 -15.58 0.51
CA VAL A 45 2.74 -16.47 1.40
C VAL A 45 2.08 -17.57 0.57
N ASP A 46 1.29 -18.43 1.21
CA ASP A 46 0.61 -19.56 0.56
C ASP A 46 1.58 -20.44 -0.23
N GLU A 47 2.59 -20.98 0.46
CA GLU A 47 3.65 -21.83 -0.14
C GLU A 47 4.46 -21.15 -1.26
N GLY A 48 4.43 -19.81 -1.32
CA GLY A 48 5.16 -19.02 -2.29
C GLY A 48 4.35 -18.60 -3.51
N ASP A 49 3.03 -18.81 -3.50
CA ASP A 49 2.17 -18.49 -4.64
C ASP A 49 1.47 -17.13 -4.55
N THR A 50 1.38 -16.53 -3.36
CA THR A 50 0.71 -15.24 -3.18
C THR A 50 1.72 -14.15 -2.77
N ALA A 51 1.84 -13.11 -3.59
CA ALA A 51 2.79 -12.02 -3.37
C ALA A 51 2.32 -11.07 -2.26
N LEU A 52 3.23 -10.70 -1.36
CA LEU A 52 3.00 -9.60 -0.41
C LEU A 52 3.44 -8.26 -0.99
N CYS A 53 2.61 -7.23 -0.81
CA CYS A 53 2.96 -5.89 -1.22
C CYS A 53 4.23 -5.39 -0.49
N PRO A 54 5.27 -4.91 -1.20
CA PRO A 54 6.50 -4.44 -0.57
C PRO A 54 6.35 -3.11 0.20
N ARG A 55 5.16 -2.49 0.16
CA ARG A 55 4.87 -1.23 0.87
C ARG A 55 4.10 -1.45 2.15
N CYS A 56 3.11 -2.34 2.15
CA CYS A 56 2.22 -2.55 3.30
C CYS A 56 2.19 -3.98 3.84
N GLY A 57 2.80 -4.95 3.14
CA GLY A 57 2.84 -6.35 3.55
C GLY A 57 1.54 -7.13 3.35
N ILE A 58 0.53 -6.54 2.71
CA ILE A 58 -0.75 -7.21 2.43
C ILE A 58 -0.68 -7.95 1.09
N ASP A 59 -1.27 -9.13 1.06
CA ASP A 59 -1.48 -10.07 -0.04
C ASP A 59 -2.54 -9.59 -1.06
N SER A 60 -2.53 -8.30 -1.38
CA SER A 60 -3.52 -7.66 -2.26
C SER A 60 -2.88 -7.08 -3.51
N VAL A 61 -2.04 -7.88 -4.19
CA VAL A 61 -1.23 -7.46 -5.33
C VAL A 61 -1.89 -7.91 -6.65
N LEU A 62 -1.98 -6.99 -7.61
CA LEU A 62 -2.44 -7.25 -8.97
C LEU A 62 -1.28 -7.10 -9.96
N ALA A 63 -1.20 -8.02 -10.91
CA ALA A 63 -0.29 -7.97 -12.04
C ALA A 63 -0.75 -6.92 -13.08
N GLY A 64 0.19 -6.17 -13.63
CA GLY A 64 -0.03 -5.25 -14.74
C GLY A 64 -0.26 -3.79 -14.33
N ASN A 65 -0.42 -2.95 -15.34
CA ASN A 65 -0.68 -1.52 -15.17
C ASN A 65 -2.14 -1.30 -14.78
N VAL A 66 -2.44 -1.53 -13.51
CA VAL A 66 -3.77 -1.29 -12.93
C VAL A 66 -3.91 0.19 -12.58
N GLY A 67 -4.85 0.87 -13.22
CA GLY A 67 -5.09 2.29 -12.98
C GLY A 67 -5.56 2.59 -11.55
N ALA A 68 -5.22 3.77 -11.04
CA ALA A 68 -5.55 4.20 -9.68
C ALA A 68 -7.05 4.15 -9.37
N GLU A 69 -7.92 4.45 -10.35
CA GLU A 69 -9.38 4.34 -10.20
C GLU A 69 -9.82 2.90 -9.89
N VAL A 70 -9.21 1.91 -10.55
CA VAL A 70 -9.51 0.49 -10.32
C VAL A 70 -8.98 0.03 -8.97
N LEU A 71 -7.76 0.44 -8.58
CA LEU A 71 -7.22 0.14 -7.25
C LEU A 71 -8.10 0.72 -6.13
N ALA A 72 -8.59 1.95 -6.31
CA ALA A 72 -9.52 2.58 -5.35
C ALA A 72 -10.88 1.86 -5.29
N ALA A 73 -11.41 1.44 -6.44
CA ALA A 73 -12.66 0.68 -6.49
C ALA A 73 -12.52 -0.71 -5.84
N MET A 74 -11.42 -1.41 -6.09
CA MET A 74 -11.05 -2.67 -5.42
C MET A 74 -10.94 -2.47 -3.90
N HIS A 75 -10.25 -1.41 -3.45
CA HIS A 75 -10.14 -1.09 -2.03
C HIS A 75 -11.51 -0.87 -1.39
N ALA A 76 -12.35 -0.04 -2.01
CA ALA A 76 -13.67 0.28 -1.48
C ALA A 76 -14.57 -0.97 -1.37
N TYR A 77 -14.51 -1.87 -2.36
CA TYR A 77 -15.34 -3.07 -2.35
C TYR A 77 -14.83 -4.14 -1.36
N TRP A 78 -13.52 -4.41 -1.30
CA TRP A 78 -12.97 -5.48 -0.45
C TRP A 78 -12.67 -5.02 0.99
N PHE A 79 -12.28 -3.76 1.18
CA PHE A 79 -11.79 -3.23 2.45
C PHE A 79 -12.60 -2.06 3.01
N GLY A 80 -13.59 -1.52 2.28
CA GLY A 80 -14.35 -0.33 2.67
C GLY A 80 -15.16 -0.45 3.97
N ARG A 81 -15.25 -1.65 4.57
CA ARG A 81 -15.91 -1.91 5.86
C ARG A 81 -14.94 -2.39 6.94
N SER A 82 -13.64 -2.48 6.65
CA SER A 82 -12.62 -3.01 7.56
C SER A 82 -11.78 -1.89 8.18
N ILE A 83 -11.61 -1.93 9.50
CA ILE A 83 -10.58 -1.19 10.23
C ILE A 83 -9.38 -2.13 10.35
N TYR A 84 -8.42 -2.04 9.43
CA TYR A 84 -7.19 -2.81 9.50
C TYR A 84 -6.18 -2.10 10.40
N PHE A 85 -5.96 -2.66 11.59
CA PHE A 85 -4.87 -2.27 12.47
C PHE A 85 -3.68 -3.19 12.18
N PRO A 86 -2.54 -2.68 11.67
CA PRO A 86 -1.37 -3.51 11.43
C PRO A 86 -0.72 -3.93 12.76
N GLU A 87 -1.20 -5.03 13.33
CA GLU A 87 -0.53 -5.78 14.41
C GLU A 87 0.66 -6.55 13.85
N ASP A 88 1.70 -5.84 13.40
CA ASP A 88 3.06 -6.25 13.74
C ASP A 88 4.10 -5.18 13.40
N GLU A 89 4.96 -4.95 14.38
CA GLU A 89 6.01 -3.96 14.43
C GLU A 89 7.36 -4.63 14.16
N ARG A 90 7.66 -4.96 12.90
CA ARG A 90 9.03 -5.34 12.53
C ARG A 90 9.38 -4.92 11.10
N TRP A 91 10.30 -3.95 11.02
CA TRP A 91 11.18 -3.54 9.90
C TRP A 91 10.83 -2.29 9.06
N TRP A 92 11.04 -1.11 9.68
CA TRP A 92 11.73 0.09 9.16
C TRP A 92 11.29 0.88 7.92
N HIS A 93 10.37 0.44 7.04
CA HIS A 93 9.83 1.33 5.99
C HIS A 93 8.60 2.16 6.44
N LYS A 94 8.03 1.83 7.61
CA LYS A 94 7.07 2.66 8.39
C LYS A 94 7.68 3.96 8.93
N LEU A 95 9.02 4.14 8.94
CA LEU A 95 9.66 5.36 9.47
C LEU A 95 9.26 6.61 8.68
N ARG A 96 8.98 6.48 7.38
CA ARG A 96 8.66 7.62 6.52
C ARG A 96 7.22 8.12 6.69
N TRP A 97 6.27 7.26 7.05
CA TRP A 97 4.87 7.66 7.24
C TRP A 97 4.56 8.17 8.66
N ARG A 98 5.38 7.82 9.66
CA ARG A 98 5.27 8.31 11.06
C ARG A 98 5.79 9.75 11.26
N LEU A 99 6.48 10.34 10.28
CA LEU A 99 6.91 11.76 10.32
C LEU A 99 5.89 12.75 9.71
N MET A 100 4.87 12.29 8.97
CA MET A 100 3.95 13.20 8.29
C MET A 100 2.87 13.92 9.14
N PRO A 101 2.51 13.50 10.36
CA PRO A 101 1.65 14.35 11.21
C PRO A 101 2.44 15.37 12.04
N LEU A 102 3.73 15.13 12.31
CA LEU A 102 4.56 16.03 13.12
C LEU A 102 5.34 17.03 12.25
N GLU A 103 5.80 16.69 11.05
CA GLU A 103 6.50 17.67 10.21
C GLU A 103 5.56 18.78 9.71
N ARG A 104 4.30 18.48 9.38
CA ARG A 104 3.34 19.53 8.97
C ARG A 104 2.88 20.42 10.12
N ARG A 105 2.78 19.89 11.34
CA ARG A 105 2.35 20.64 12.52
C ARG A 105 3.52 21.36 13.18
N VAL A 106 4.69 20.75 13.30
CA VAL A 106 5.91 21.36 13.84
C VAL A 106 6.46 22.42 12.86
N VAL A 107 6.53 22.18 11.55
CA VAL A 107 7.05 23.19 10.59
C VAL A 107 6.09 24.38 10.37
N TRP A 108 4.77 24.19 10.49
CA TRP A 108 3.80 25.29 10.41
C TRP A 108 3.64 26.05 11.75
N PHE A 109 3.67 25.34 12.89
CA PHE A 109 3.58 25.92 14.25
C PHE A 109 4.87 26.66 14.66
N TRP A 110 6.05 26.16 14.28
CA TRP A 110 7.33 26.85 14.49
C TRP A 110 7.48 28.12 13.64
N ARG A 111 6.92 28.13 12.42
CA ARG A 111 7.06 29.26 11.49
C ARG A 111 6.08 30.40 11.76
N THR A 112 5.06 30.18 12.58
CA THR A 112 4.00 31.18 12.84
C THR A 112 3.90 31.63 14.31
N HIS A 113 4.35 30.85 15.31
CA HIS A 113 4.01 31.17 16.72
C HIS A 113 5.16 31.22 17.73
N LEU A 114 6.23 30.42 17.66
CA LEU A 114 7.24 30.35 18.74
C LEU A 114 8.62 29.99 18.18
N GLY A 115 9.63 30.87 18.31
CA GLY A 115 11.05 30.49 18.13
C GLY A 115 11.60 29.71 19.35
N PRO A 116 12.93 29.71 19.60
CA PRO A 116 14.03 29.03 18.90
C PRO A 116 14.24 27.55 19.33
N SER A 117 15.07 26.82 18.56
CA SER A 117 15.35 25.37 18.41
C SER A 117 15.37 24.46 19.66
N PRO A 118 15.04 23.15 19.56
CA PRO A 118 15.40 22.19 20.60
C PRO A 118 16.86 21.71 20.42
N PRO A 119 17.63 21.56 21.51
CA PRO A 119 19.04 21.22 21.48
C PRO A 119 19.24 19.70 21.44
N GLY A 120 20.37 19.28 20.85
CA GLY A 120 21.01 18.04 21.25
C GLY A 120 21.56 18.18 22.67
N SER A 121 21.27 17.20 23.52
CA SER A 121 21.97 16.77 24.74
C SER A 121 21.39 15.44 25.17
#